data_AF-A0A963Q9I5-F1
#
_entry.id   AF-A0A963Q9I5-F1
#
_cell.length_a   1.000
_cell.length_b   1.000
_cell.length_c   1.000
_cell.angle_alpha   90.00
_cell.angle_beta   90.00
_cell.angle_gamma   90.00
#
_symmetry.space_group_name_H-M   'P 1'
#
loop_
_entity.id
_entity.type
_entity.pdbx_description
1 polymer ?
#
loop_
_entity_poly.entity_id
_entity_poly.type
_entity_poly.pdbx_seq_one_letter_code
_entity_poly.pdbx_strand_id
1 'polypeptide(L)' 'MPATGIRHLGPPVQRAGKVQPISPAVLVDERLVFVAGQVPMRDGQPAGDDIASQTHYTLDLIEAILHDAG' A
#
# COMPACT_ATOMS: atom_id res chain seq x y z
N MET A 1 -2.23 -28.30 0.09
CA MET A 1 -3.46 -27.51 -0.10
C MET A 1 -3.19 -26.54 -1.23
N PRO A 2 -4.05 -26.42 -2.26
CA PRO A 2 -3.86 -25.36 -3.25
C PRO A 2 -3.92 -24.03 -2.50
N ALA A 3 -3.02 -23.10 -2.82
CA ALA A 3 -3.04 -21.78 -2.23
C ALA A 3 -4.42 -21.18 -2.48
N THR A 4 -5.19 -21.03 -1.41
CA THR A 4 -6.38 -20.18 -1.36
C THR A 4 -6.06 -18.86 -2.06
N GLY A 5 -6.93 -18.40 -2.96
CA GLY A 5 -6.58 -17.45 -4.02
C GLY A 5 -5.95 -16.17 -3.48
N ILE A 6 -4.62 -16.05 -3.57
CA ILE A 6 -3.89 -14.83 -3.24
C ILE A 6 -3.69 -14.05 -4.53
N ARG A 7 -4.22 -12.83 -4.58
CA ARG A 7 -4.00 -11.87 -5.66
C ARG A 7 -3.21 -10.68 -5.14
N HIS A 8 -2.06 -10.42 -5.75
CA HIS A 8 -1.25 -9.24 -5.44
C HIS A 8 -1.86 -8.01 -6.11
N LEU A 9 -2.00 -6.91 -5.34
CA LEU A 9 -2.61 -5.67 -5.81
C LEU A 9 -1.54 -4.58 -5.99
N GLY A 10 -1.58 -3.91 -7.14
CA GLY A 10 -0.67 -2.81 -7.49
C GLY A 10 0.74 -3.27 -7.95
N PRO A 11 1.56 -2.33 -8.45
CA PRO A 11 2.93 -2.60 -8.83
C PRO A 11 3.83 -2.87 -7.60
N PRO A 12 4.99 -3.51 -7.77
CA PRO A 12 5.96 -3.67 -6.68
C PRO A 12 6.35 -2.33 -6.05
N VAL A 13 6.43 -2.29 -4.72
CA VAL A 13 6.81 -1.07 -3.99
C VAL A 13 8.25 -0.70 -4.32
N GLN A 14 8.49 0.57 -4.64
CA GLN A 14 9.84 1.11 -4.85
C GLN A 14 10.22 2.06 -3.71
N ARG A 15 11.44 1.89 -3.17
CA ARG A 15 12.01 2.78 -2.15
C ARG A 15 13.45 3.12 -2.52
N ALA A 16 13.78 4.41 -2.57
CA ALA A 16 15.10 4.91 -2.98
C ALA A 16 15.59 4.28 -4.30
N GLY A 17 14.71 4.16 -5.30
CA GLY A 17 15.01 3.56 -6.60
C GLY A 17 15.18 2.04 -6.60
N LYS A 18 14.94 1.35 -5.47
CA LYS A 18 15.03 -0.11 -5.36
C LYS A 18 13.65 -0.72 -5.21
N VAL A 19 13.36 -1.72 -6.06
CA VAL A 19 12.18 -2.58 -5.91
C VAL A 19 12.30 -3.37 -4.62
N GLN A 20 11.26 -3.31 -3.80
CA GLN A 20 11.13 -4.06 -2.57
C GLN A 20 10.39 -5.38 -2.85
N PRO A 21 10.73 -6.48 -2.18
CA PRO A 21 10.04 -7.76 -2.35
C PRO A 21 8.70 -7.79 -1.59
N ILE A 22 7.89 -6.74 -1.73
CA ILE A 22 6.57 -6.60 -1.12
C ILE A 22 5.57 -6.04 -2.13
N SER A 23 4.31 -6.43 -1.97
CA SER A 23 3.18 -5.81 -2.67
C SER A 23 2.54 -4.72 -1.79
N PRO A 24 1.96 -3.67 -2.40
CA PRO A 24 1.15 -2.68 -1.69
C PRO A 24 0.02 -3.32 -0.86
N ALA A 25 -0.66 -4.31 -1.45
CA ALA A 25 -1.63 -5.15 -0.75
C ALA A 25 -1.74 -6.54 -1.40
N VAL A 26 -2.37 -7.46 -0.68
CA VAL A 26 -2.82 -8.76 -1.20
C VAL A 26 -4.28 -8.99 -0.85
N LEU A 27 -5.05 -9.48 -1.82
CA LEU A 27 -6.42 -9.97 -1.61
C LEU A 27 -6.36 -11.48 -1.43
N VAL A 28 -6.94 -11.96 -0.33
CA VAL A 28 -7.01 -13.38 0.00
C VAL A 28 -8.47 -13.82 -0.02
N ASP A 29 -8.73 -14.93 -0.72
CA ASP A 29 -10.05 -15.55 -0.84
C ASP A 29 -11.14 -14.59 -1.35
N GLU A 30 -10.73 -13.64 -2.21
CA GLU A 30 -11.57 -12.57 -2.76
C GLU A 30 -12.39 -11.81 -1.69
N ARG A 31 -11.90 -11.76 -0.45
CA ARG A 31 -12.65 -11.20 0.68
C ARG A 31 -11.83 -10.35 1.64
N LEU A 32 -10.56 -10.71 1.88
CA LEU A 32 -9.72 -10.02 2.85
C LEU A 32 -8.57 -9.32 2.16
N VAL A 33 -8.50 -7.99 2.32
CA VAL A 33 -7.37 -7.19 1.84
C VAL A 33 -6.39 -6.98 2.99
N PHE A 34 -5.16 -7.44 2.80
CA PHE A 34 -4.04 -7.17 3.69
C PHE A 34 -3.18 -6.07 3.09
N VAL A 35 -3.21 -4.88 3.69
CA VAL A 35 -2.49 -3.69 3.23
C VAL A 35 -1.12 -3.61 3.90
N ALA A 36 -0.06 -3.37 3.13
CA ALA A 36 1.28 -3.14 3.68
C ALA A 36 1.35 -1.78 4.41
N GLY A 37 2.35 -1.62 5.28
CA GLY A 37 2.56 -0.35 5.98
C GLY A 37 2.84 0.82 5.02
N GLN A 38 1.93 1.79 4.98
CA GLN A 38 2.06 2.99 4.16
C GLN A 38 2.92 4.03 4.85
N VAL A 39 3.81 4.66 4.08
CA VAL A 39 4.71 5.73 4.54
C VAL A 39 4.39 6.99 3.76
N PRO A 40 4.21 8.14 4.41
CA PRO A 40 3.71 9.34 3.77
C PRO A 40 4.82 10.04 2.99
N MET A 41 5.09 9.54 1.78
CA MET A 41 6.08 10.09 0.86
C MET A 41 5.40 10.60 -0.41
N ARG A 42 5.80 11.78 -0.87
CA ARG A 42 5.44 12.38 -2.16
C ARG A 42 6.71 12.87 -2.84
N ASP A 43 6.95 12.40 -4.06
CA ASP A 43 8.12 12.79 -4.87
C ASP A 43 9.47 12.62 -4.14
N GLY A 44 9.58 11.56 -3.32
CA GLY A 44 10.78 11.26 -2.55
C GLY A 44 10.98 12.09 -1.28
N GLN A 45 10.03 12.95 -0.91
CA GLN A 45 10.03 13.75 0.32
C GLN A 45 8.83 13.37 1.22
N PRO A 46 8.88 13.66 2.53
CA PRO A 46 7.71 13.53 3.39
C PRO A 46 6.51 14.31 2.85
N ALA A 47 5.33 13.70 2.89
CA ALA A 47 4.09 14.33 2.47
C ALA A 47 3.49 15.16 3.62
N GLY A 48 3.86 16.44 3.67
CA GLY A 48 3.42 17.38 4.70
C GLY A 48 4.47 17.64 5.78
N ASP A 49 4.30 18.75 6.49
CA ASP A 49 5.31 19.31 7.40
C ASP A 49 5.16 18.82 8.85
N ASP A 50 4.04 18.20 9.19
CA ASP A 50 3.73 17.75 10.55
C ASP A 50 3.15 16.32 10.59
N ILE A 51 3.04 15.78 11.80
CA ILE A 51 2.53 14.42 12.00
C ILE A 51 1.08 14.27 11.56
N ALA A 52 0.27 15.34 11.67
CA ALA A 52 -1.15 15.29 11.34
C ALA A 52 -1.35 15.19 9.82
N SER A 53 -0.69 16.04 9.04
CA SER A 53 -0.71 16.02 7.58
C SER A 53 -0.15 14.71 7.01
N GLN A 54 0.96 14.23 7.56
CA GLN A 54 1.54 12.94 7.18
C GLN A 54 0.61 11.76 7.51
N THR A 55 -0.08 11.81 8.65
CA THR A 55 -1.05 10.77 9.03
C THR A 55 -2.24 10.74 8.08
N HIS A 56 -2.82 11.90 7.74
CA HIS A 56 -3.93 11.96 6.77
C HIS A 56 -3.50 11.46 5.40
N TYR A 57 -2.33 11.87 4.91
CA TYR A 57 -1.80 11.36 3.65
C TYR A 57 -1.61 9.84 3.66
N THR A 58 -1.13 9.27 4.78
CA THR A 58 -1.06 7.81 4.95
C THR A 58 -2.44 7.15 4.88
N LEU A 59 -3.49 7.77 5.44
CA LEU A 59 -4.86 7.26 5.34
C LEU A 59 -5.39 7.33 3.90
N ASP A 60 -5.13 8.42 3.18
CA ASP A 60 -5.51 8.57 1.77
C ASP A 60 -4.86 7.48 0.89
N LEU A 61 -3.60 7.13 1.16
CA LEU A 61 -2.93 6.02 0.46
C LEU A 61 -3.61 4.67 0.75
N ILE A 62 -4.03 4.42 1.98
CA ILE A 62 -4.75 3.20 2.35
C ILE A 62 -6.12 3.17 1.68
N GLU A 63 -6.85 4.28 1.68
CA GLU A 63 -8.14 4.43 1.01
C GLU A 63 -8.03 4.13 -0.48
N ALA A 64 -7.03 4.70 -1.17
CA ALA A 64 -6.80 4.43 -2.58
C ALA A 64 -6.54 2.94 -2.87
N ILE A 65 -5.72 2.28 -2.04
CA ILE A 65 -5.46 0.84 -2.18
C ILE A 65 -6.73 0.00 -1.98
N LEU A 66 -7.55 0.35 -0.99
CA LEU A 66 -8.81 -0.34 -0.73
C LEU A 66 -9.82 -0.12 -1.86
N HIS A 67 -9.92 1.10 -2.39
CA HIS A 67 -10.75 1.39 -3.55
C HIS A 67 -10.35 0.55 -4.78
N ASP A 68 -9.06 0.42 -5.05
CA ASP A 68 -8.54 -0.42 -6.16
C ASP A 68 -8.76 -1.92 -5.93
N ALA A 69 -8.95 -2.35 -4.69
CA ALA A 69 -9.23 -3.74 -4.35
C ALA A 69 -10.68 -4.17 -4.64
N GLY A 70 -11.61 -3.20 -4.78
CA GLY A 70 -13.05 -3.40 -4.92
C GLY A 70 -13.80 -3.41 -3.59
#